data_AF-A0A737IPE6-F1
#
_entry.id   AF-A0A737IPE6-F1
#
_cell.length_a   1.000
_cell.length_b   1.000
_cell.length_c   1.000
_cell.angle_alpha   90.00
_cell.angle_beta   90.00
_cell.angle_gamma   90.00
#
_symmetry.space_group_name_H-M   'P 1'
#
loop_
_entity.id
_entity.type
_entity.pdbx_description
1 polymer ?
#
loop_
_entity_poly.entity_id
_entity_poly.type
_entity_poly.pdbx_seq_one_letter_code
_entity_poly.pdbx_strand_id
1 'polypeptide(L)'
;MNDKSKQCDHKTDWLTALDFVKGIQGSSTHLKFLIYEKNSFLHDFGNYWVLYIELNGDFSLVAPDVFIRLCSILAAGKEYKQTGIFHSSKKWYLCQMYSKNNHHRANISLVIIQHTLSTLIDKQFVKSNEGRLTTTQLNENNIFSKIGKTV
;
A
#
# COMPACT_ATOMS: atom_id res chain seq x y z
N MET A 1 -4.58 37.65 -24.63
CA MET A 1 -3.92 36.40 -24.19
C MET A 1 -4.39 36.13 -22.77
N ASN A 2 -5.31 35.18 -22.57
CA ASN A 2 -5.69 34.74 -21.23
C ASN A 2 -4.91 33.46 -20.94
N ASP A 3 -3.82 33.58 -20.20
CA ASP A 3 -3.06 32.45 -19.69
C ASP A 3 -3.92 31.68 -18.68
N LYS A 4 -4.54 30.60 -19.15
CA LYS A 4 -5.09 29.54 -18.30
C LYS A 4 -4.00 28.56 -17.83
N SER A 5 -2.75 29.00 -17.70
CA SER A 5 -1.67 28.15 -17.21
C SER A 5 -1.56 28.25 -15.68
N LYS A 6 -1.84 27.12 -15.03
CA LYS A 6 -1.63 26.81 -13.60
C LYS A 6 -2.75 27.22 -12.65
N GLN A 7 -3.93 26.66 -12.87
CA GLN A 7 -4.77 26.29 -11.73
C GLN A 7 -4.04 25.13 -11.04
N CYS A 8 -3.31 25.44 -9.96
CA CYS A 8 -2.62 24.46 -9.12
C CYS A 8 -3.70 23.58 -8.49
N ASP A 9 -3.73 22.30 -8.86
CA ASP A 9 -4.77 21.39 -8.40
C ASP A 9 -4.43 20.97 -6.96
N HIS A 10 -5.25 21.37 -5.99
CA HIS A 10 -5.05 21.02 -4.58
C HIS A 10 -4.88 19.51 -4.33
N LYS A 11 -5.32 18.68 -5.29
CA LYS A 11 -5.11 17.22 -5.32
C LYS A 11 -3.64 16.83 -5.40
N THR A 12 -2.83 17.57 -6.15
CA THR A 12 -1.39 17.36 -6.28
C THR A 12 -0.60 18.04 -5.18
N ASP A 13 -1.07 19.19 -4.69
CA ASP A 13 -0.31 20.03 -3.75
C ASP A 13 0.11 19.30 -2.48
N TRP A 14 -0.81 18.55 -1.87
CA TRP A 14 -0.52 17.84 -0.62
C TRP A 14 0.42 16.65 -0.82
N LEU A 15 0.42 16.02 -2.00
CA LEU A 15 1.39 14.97 -2.35
C LEU A 15 2.76 15.57 -2.66
N THR A 16 2.80 16.71 -3.35
CA THR A 16 4.06 17.43 -3.61
C THR A 16 4.69 17.98 -2.34
N ALA A 17 3.92 18.17 -1.27
CA ALA A 17 4.42 18.54 0.04
C ALA A 17 5.12 17.40 0.79
N LEU A 18 5.22 16.20 0.20
CA LEU A 18 5.86 15.04 0.81
C LEU A 18 7.28 14.84 0.25
N ASP A 19 8.28 15.04 1.11
CA ASP A 19 9.71 14.93 0.75
C ASP A 19 10.12 13.53 0.24
N PHE A 20 9.32 12.49 0.54
CA PHE A 20 9.59 11.11 0.13
C PHE A 20 8.95 10.71 -1.21
N VAL A 21 8.17 11.61 -1.82
CA VAL A 21 7.60 11.42 -3.16
C VAL A 21 8.62 11.89 -4.20
N LYS A 22 9.14 10.98 -5.02
CA LYS A 22 10.23 11.29 -5.98
C LYS A 22 9.77 12.07 -7.24
N GLY A 23 8.47 12.36 -7.37
CA GLY A 23 7.88 13.08 -8.50
C GLY A 23 6.47 12.59 -8.82
N ILE A 24 5.65 13.45 -9.44
CA ILE A 24 4.25 13.17 -9.78
C ILE A 24 4.01 13.33 -11.27
N GLN A 25 3.31 12.38 -11.87
CA GLN A 25 2.92 12.38 -13.28
C GLN A 25 1.44 11.99 -13.42
N GLY A 26 0.84 12.28 -14.57
CA GLY A 26 -0.52 11.86 -14.90
C GLY A 26 -1.52 13.02 -14.94
N SER A 27 -2.79 12.70 -14.69
CA SER A 27 -3.90 13.65 -14.73
C SER A 27 -4.44 13.92 -13.33
N SER A 28 -5.25 14.97 -13.19
CA SER A 28 -5.91 15.34 -11.93
C SER A 28 -6.79 14.24 -11.31
N THR A 29 -7.17 13.22 -12.07
CA THR A 29 -7.98 12.08 -11.59
C THR A 29 -7.18 10.79 -11.44
N HIS A 30 -5.97 10.73 -11.99
CA HIS A 30 -5.11 9.56 -11.90
C HIS A 30 -3.64 9.99 -11.92
N LEU A 31 -3.03 10.00 -10.74
CA LEU A 31 -1.65 10.42 -10.49
C LEU A 31 -0.78 9.19 -10.27
N LYS A 32 0.42 9.17 -10.86
CA LYS A 32 1.43 8.11 -10.70
C LYS A 32 2.71 8.71 -10.11
N PHE A 33 3.32 7.99 -9.17
CA PHE A 33 4.50 8.46 -8.45
C PHE A 33 5.24 7.30 -7.74
N LEU A 34 6.39 7.61 -7.16
CA LEU A 34 7.18 6.70 -6.34
C LEU A 34 7.21 7.18 -4.89
N ILE A 35 6.86 6.28 -3.96
CA ILE A 35 6.97 6.49 -2.50
C ILE A 35 8.05 5.54 -2.00
N TYR A 36 9.19 6.05 -1.49
CA TYR A 36 10.29 5.20 -0.98
C TYR A 36 10.57 3.95 -1.86
N GLU A 37 10.66 4.15 -3.18
CA GLU A 37 10.94 3.08 -4.17
C GLU A 37 9.81 2.09 -4.45
N LYS A 38 8.60 2.35 -3.95
CA LYS A 38 7.38 1.65 -4.37
C LYS A 38 6.60 2.43 -5.42
N ASN A 39 6.28 1.78 -6.53
CA ASN A 39 5.33 2.31 -7.51
C ASN A 39 3.98 2.54 -6.85
N SER A 40 3.45 3.74 -7.00
CA SER A 40 2.19 4.13 -6.40
C SER A 40 1.35 4.92 -7.37
N PHE A 41 0.03 4.80 -7.25
CA PHE A 41 -0.89 5.68 -7.98
C PHE A 41 -2.08 6.06 -7.12
N LEU A 42 -2.52 7.30 -7.25
CA LEU A 42 -3.69 7.84 -6.56
C LEU A 42 -4.80 8.04 -7.59
N HIS A 43 -5.97 7.46 -7.33
CA HIS A 43 -7.15 7.66 -8.15
C HIS A 43 -8.21 8.47 -7.42
N ASP A 44 -8.87 9.37 -8.15
CA ASP A 44 -9.91 10.24 -7.64
C ASP A 44 -11.31 9.73 -8.00
N PHE A 45 -12.12 9.45 -6.99
CA PHE A 45 -13.52 9.03 -7.12
C PHE A 45 -14.53 10.12 -6.70
N GLY A 46 -14.13 11.39 -6.73
CA GLY A 46 -14.98 12.52 -6.38
C GLY A 46 -14.91 12.88 -4.90
N ASN A 47 -15.44 12.03 -4.01
CA ASN A 47 -15.50 12.31 -2.56
C ASN A 47 -14.33 11.71 -1.76
N TYR A 48 -13.64 10.72 -2.35
CA TYR A 48 -12.50 10.06 -1.75
C TYR A 48 -11.42 9.82 -2.79
N TRP A 49 -10.19 9.65 -2.30
CA TRP A 49 -9.09 9.11 -3.08
C TRP A 49 -8.86 7.65 -2.72
N VAL A 50 -8.34 6.88 -3.66
CA VAL A 50 -7.77 5.56 -3.36
C VAL A 50 -6.32 5.56 -3.77
N LEU A 51 -5.43 5.34 -2.80
CA LEU A 51 -4.01 5.15 -3.04
C LEU A 51 -3.74 3.66 -3.23
N TYR A 52 -3.08 3.33 -4.33
CA TYR A 52 -2.61 2.00 -4.64
C TYR A 52 -1.10 2.01 -4.57
N ILE A 53 -0.53 1.09 -3.80
CA ILE A 53 0.92 0.86 -3.72
C ILE A 53 1.18 -0.54 -4.26
N GLU A 54 2.01 -0.63 -5.29
CA GLU A 54 2.40 -1.89 -5.91
C GLU A 54 3.14 -2.78 -4.90
N LEU A 55 2.74 -4.04 -4.86
CA LEU A 55 3.38 -5.10 -4.12
C LEU A 55 4.27 -5.89 -5.10
N ASN A 56 5.46 -6.26 -4.65
CA ASN A 56 6.42 -6.99 -5.47
C ASN A 56 6.14 -8.50 -5.52
N GLY A 57 5.24 -9.00 -4.69
CA GLY A 57 4.89 -10.42 -4.63
C GLY A 57 3.76 -10.84 -5.57
N ASP A 58 3.81 -12.09 -6.05
CA ASP A 58 2.66 -12.77 -6.64
C ASP A 58 1.86 -13.49 -5.55
N PHE A 59 0.82 -12.82 -5.04
CA PHE A 59 0.01 -13.34 -3.95
C PHE A 59 -0.87 -14.52 -4.35
N SER A 60 -0.97 -14.86 -5.64
CA SER A 60 -1.62 -16.11 -6.07
C SER A 60 -0.84 -17.36 -5.63
N LEU A 61 0.47 -17.20 -5.37
CA LEU A 61 1.36 -18.29 -4.95
C LEU A 61 1.46 -18.46 -3.43
N VAL A 62 0.83 -17.55 -2.67
CA VAL A 62 0.85 -17.53 -1.20
C VAL A 62 -0.12 -18.58 -0.68
N ALA A 63 0.35 -19.38 0.28
CA ALA A 63 -0.49 -20.38 0.92
C ALA A 63 -1.71 -19.71 1.60
N PRO A 64 -2.93 -20.26 1.48
CA PRO A 64 -4.15 -19.61 1.97
C PRO A 64 -4.10 -19.19 3.45
N ASP A 65 -3.43 -19.97 4.30
CA ASP A 65 -3.25 -19.69 5.72
C ASP A 65 -2.36 -18.45 5.99
N VAL A 66 -1.33 -18.24 5.16
CA VAL A 66 -0.46 -17.06 5.23
C VAL A 66 -1.22 -15.84 4.70
N PHE A 67 -1.98 -16.00 3.62
CA PHE A 67 -2.80 -14.94 3.04
C PHE A 67 -3.88 -14.48 4.02
N ILE A 68 -4.61 -15.41 4.65
CA ILE A 68 -5.62 -15.10 5.67
C ILE A 68 -5.00 -14.34 6.84
N ARG A 69 -3.80 -14.74 7.31
CA ARG A 69 -3.10 -14.03 8.39
C ARG A 69 -2.73 -12.60 8.01
N LEU A 70 -2.24 -12.38 6.79
CA LEU A 70 -1.99 -11.03 6.28
C LEU A 70 -3.27 -10.20 6.26
N CYS A 71 -4.37 -10.75 5.75
CA CYS A 71 -5.68 -10.09 5.78
C CYS A 71 -6.17 -9.79 7.21
N SER A 72 -5.92 -10.67 8.17
CA SER A 72 -6.27 -10.46 9.58
C SER A 72 -5.49 -9.31 10.22
N ILE A 73 -4.21 -9.11 9.86
CA ILE A 73 -3.43 -7.95 10.31
C ILE A 73 -4.06 -6.65 9.79
N LEU A 74 -4.46 -6.62 8.51
CA LEU A 74 -5.15 -5.48 7.91
C LEU A 74 -6.49 -5.20 8.59
N ALA A 75 -7.23 -6.25 8.97
CA ALA A 75 -8.54 -6.12 9.60
C ALA A 75 -8.47 -5.68 11.08
N ALA A 76 -7.42 -6.09 11.81
CA ALA A 76 -7.31 -5.89 13.25
C ALA A 76 -6.89 -4.46 13.64
N GLY A 77 -6.00 -3.82 12.87
CA GLY A 77 -5.55 -2.48 13.19
C GLY A 77 -6.59 -1.43 12.79
N LYS A 78 -7.04 -0.60 13.73
CA LYS A 78 -8.04 0.45 13.49
C LYS A 78 -7.63 1.40 12.37
N GLU A 79 -6.33 1.65 12.21
CA GLU A 79 -5.77 2.49 11.15
C GLU A 79 -5.88 1.86 9.75
N TYR A 80 -6.00 0.52 9.68
CA TYR A 80 -5.92 -0.25 8.43
C TYR A 80 -7.27 -0.79 7.97
N LYS A 81 -8.37 -0.53 8.68
CA LYS A 81 -9.72 -1.05 8.38
C LYS A 81 -10.21 -0.77 6.95
N GLN A 82 -9.62 0.19 6.25
CA GLN A 82 -9.96 0.55 4.87
C GLN A 82 -8.88 0.12 3.86
N THR A 83 -7.97 -0.78 4.27
CA THR A 83 -6.89 -1.29 3.44
C THR A 83 -7.27 -2.64 2.84
N GLY A 84 -7.07 -2.81 1.55
CA GLY A 84 -7.32 -4.06 0.83
C GLY A 84 -6.13 -4.48 -0.03
N ILE A 85 -6.05 -5.77 -0.36
CA ILE A 85 -5.14 -6.27 -1.39
C ILE A 85 -5.94 -6.50 -2.65
N PHE A 86 -5.48 -5.95 -3.78
CA PHE A 86 -6.17 -5.99 -5.05
C PHE A 86 -5.25 -6.53 -6.15
N HIS A 87 -5.78 -7.39 -7.00
CA HIS A 87 -5.07 -7.89 -8.18
C HIS A 87 -5.59 -7.19 -9.44
N SER A 88 -4.70 -6.57 -10.21
CA SER A 88 -5.04 -5.95 -11.49
C SER A 88 -3.85 -5.97 -12.43
N SER A 89 -4.11 -6.24 -13.71
CA SER A 89 -3.08 -6.20 -14.76
C SER A 89 -1.83 -7.02 -14.42
N LYS A 90 -2.03 -8.21 -13.84
CA LYS A 90 -0.95 -9.13 -13.38
C LYS A 90 -0.07 -8.59 -12.26
N LYS A 91 -0.53 -7.54 -11.55
CA LYS A 91 0.16 -6.96 -10.41
C LYS A 91 -0.75 -6.93 -9.21
N TRP A 92 -0.13 -7.01 -8.03
CA TRP A 92 -0.81 -6.92 -6.76
C TRP A 92 -0.59 -5.54 -6.15
N TYR A 93 -1.63 -5.01 -5.52
CA TYR A 93 -1.62 -3.68 -4.95
C TYR A 93 -2.18 -3.73 -3.54
N LEU A 94 -1.54 -3.03 -2.62
CA LEU A 94 -2.16 -2.62 -1.37
C LEU A 94 -2.89 -1.32 -1.64
N CYS A 95 -4.21 -1.30 -1.45
CA CYS A 95 -5.04 -0.11 -1.66
C CYS A 95 -5.63 0.39 -0.34
N GLN A 96 -5.77 1.71 -0.20
CA GLN A 96 -6.47 2.32 0.93
C GLN A 96 -7.28 3.53 0.47
N MET A 97 -8.47 3.69 1.04
CA MET A 97 -9.37 4.81 0.79
C MET A 97 -9.08 5.98 1.73
N TYR A 98 -9.12 7.20 1.20
CA TYR A 98 -8.88 8.45 1.92
C TYR A 98 -10.02 9.42 1.65
N SER A 99 -10.72 9.87 2.70
CA SER A 99 -11.73 10.93 2.55
C SER A 99 -11.05 12.26 2.23
N LYS A 100 -11.56 12.98 1.22
CA LYS A 100 -11.06 14.32 0.88
C LYS A 100 -11.43 15.38 1.92
N ASN A 101 -12.44 15.10 2.73
CA ASN A 101 -12.92 16.00 3.77
C ASN A 101 -12.00 15.97 5.02
N ASN A 102 -11.01 15.06 5.04
CA ASN A 102 -10.07 14.92 6.14
C ASN A 102 -8.91 15.92 6.06
N HIS A 103 -8.34 16.24 7.21
CA HIS A 103 -7.17 17.10 7.32
C HIS A 103 -5.98 16.48 6.59
N HIS A 104 -5.30 17.24 5.72
CA HIS A 104 -4.16 16.78 4.92
C HIS A 104 -3.11 16.02 5.74
N ARG A 105 -2.82 16.46 6.97
CA ARG A 105 -1.87 15.79 7.88
C ARG A 105 -2.26 14.34 8.19
N ALA A 106 -3.54 14.04 8.38
CA ALA A 106 -4.00 12.68 8.63
C ALA A 106 -3.80 11.78 7.40
N ASN A 107 -4.05 12.32 6.20
CA ASN A 107 -3.81 11.59 4.95
C ASN A 107 -2.32 11.29 4.76
N ILE A 108 -1.42 12.23 5.10
CA ILE A 108 0.03 12.00 5.07
C ILE A 108 0.44 10.84 5.99
N SER A 109 -0.02 10.84 7.24
CA SER A 109 0.29 9.76 8.19
C SER A 109 -0.19 8.41 7.67
N LEU A 110 -1.41 8.37 7.12
CA LEU A 110 -1.98 7.15 6.54
C LEU A 110 -1.20 6.67 5.29
N VAL A 111 -0.67 7.59 4.46
CA VAL A 111 0.20 7.23 3.32
C VAL A 111 1.49 6.57 3.80
N ILE A 112 2.14 7.13 4.83
CA ILE A 112 3.37 6.56 5.41
C ILE A 112 3.08 5.17 6.00
N ILE A 113 1.95 5.03 6.68
CA ILE A 113 1.49 3.76 7.27
C ILE A 113 1.26 2.71 6.17
N GLN A 114 0.49 3.03 5.13
CA GLN A 114 0.22 2.13 4.01
C GLN A 114 1.52 1.73 3.29
N HIS A 115 2.42 2.68 3.07
CA HIS A 115 3.73 2.41 2.47
C HIS A 115 4.55 1.43 3.33
N THR A 116 4.66 1.71 4.63
CA THR A 116 5.40 0.87 5.58
C THR A 116 4.87 -0.55 5.57
N LEU A 117 3.54 -0.69 5.60
CA LEU A 117 2.87 -1.98 5.52
C LEU A 117 3.14 -2.70 4.20
N SER A 118 3.08 -2.03 3.06
CA SER A 118 3.41 -2.62 1.76
C SER A 118 4.85 -3.14 1.71
N THR A 119 5.77 -2.46 2.38
CA THR A 119 7.18 -2.85 2.46
C THR A 119 7.37 -4.06 3.37
N LEU A 120 6.65 -4.11 4.50
CA LEU A 120 6.65 -5.26 5.40
C LEU A 120 6.06 -6.49 4.72
N ILE A 121 4.95 -6.33 4.00
CA ILE A 121 4.32 -7.40 3.22
C ILE A 121 5.30 -7.99 2.21
N ASP A 122 5.98 -7.15 1.42
CA ASP A 122 6.96 -7.62 0.44
C ASP A 122 8.15 -8.34 1.09
N LYS A 123 8.70 -7.80 2.19
CA LYS A 123 9.79 -8.45 2.92
C LYS A 123 9.40 -9.83 3.43
N GLN A 124 8.16 -9.98 3.91
CA GLN A 124 7.67 -11.27 4.38
C GLN A 124 7.43 -12.25 3.24
N PHE A 125 6.94 -11.75 2.10
CA PHE A 125 6.80 -12.56 0.89
C PHE A 125 8.16 -13.11 0.41
N VAL A 126 9.19 -12.26 0.36
CA VAL A 126 10.56 -12.68 -0.02
C VAL A 126 11.08 -13.79 0.89
N LYS A 127 10.96 -13.61 2.22
CA LYS A 127 11.36 -14.64 3.21
C LYS A 127 10.61 -15.97 3.02
N SER A 128 9.31 -15.90 2.72
CA SER A 128 8.50 -17.10 2.50
C SER A 128 8.96 -17.90 1.28
N ASN A 129 9.44 -17.23 0.23
CA ASN A 129 9.96 -17.89 -0.96
C ASN A 129 11.37 -18.46 -0.75
N GLU A 130 12.22 -17.77 0.01
CA GLU A 130 13.55 -18.28 0.38
C GLU A 130 13.45 -19.56 1.22
N GLY A 131 12.52 -19.62 2.18
CA GLY A 131 12.27 -20.83 2.98
C GLY A 131 11.75 -22.01 2.15
N ARG A 132 11.02 -21.74 1.07
CA ARG A 132 10.51 -22.74 0.12
C ARG A 132 11.61 -23.35 -0.76
N LEU A 133 12.65 -22.57 -1.07
CA LEU A 133 13.81 -23.03 -1.84
C LEU A 133 14.85 -23.78 -1.00
N THR A 134 14.85 -23.59 0.33
CA THR A 134 15.89 -24.14 1.22
C THR A 134 15.45 -25.29 2.11
N THR A 135 14.16 -25.65 2.15
CA THR A 135 13.68 -26.60 3.17
C THR A 135 12.55 -27.51 2.68
N THR A 136 12.94 -28.71 2.24
CA THR A 136 12.14 -29.93 2.41
C THR A 136 12.21 -30.39 3.88
N GLN A 137 11.98 -29.51 4.86
CA GLN A 137 11.74 -29.92 6.24
C GLN A 137 10.81 -28.91 6.93
N LEU A 138 9.72 -29.43 7.50
CA LEU A 138 8.91 -28.74 8.48
C LEU A 138 9.82 -28.24 9.61
N ASN A 139 9.89 -26.94 9.81
CA ASN A 139 10.25 -26.43 11.13
C ASN A 139 9.51 -25.13 11.43
N GLU A 140 8.67 -25.18 12.45
CA GLU A 140 7.69 -24.18 12.87
C GLU A 140 8.29 -22.94 13.55
N ASN A 141 9.39 -22.41 13.02
CA ASN A 141 10.03 -21.18 13.55
C ASN A 141 9.74 -19.96 12.68
N ASN A 142 8.53 -19.89 12.10
CA ASN A 142 8.11 -18.70 11.39
C ASN A 142 7.60 -17.64 12.39
N ILE A 143 8.05 -16.39 12.28
CA ILE A 143 7.73 -15.29 13.22
C ILE A 143 6.21 -15.07 13.36
N PHE A 144 5.43 -15.48 12.34
CA PHE A 144 3.98 -15.51 12.36
C PHE A 144 3.35 -16.53 13.32
N SER A 145 4.12 -17.48 13.88
CA SER A 145 3.63 -18.39 14.93
C SER A 145 3.49 -17.71 16.30
N LYS A 146 4.10 -16.53 16.47
CA LYS A 146 4.13 -15.80 17.76
C LYS A 146 3.22 -14.58 17.82
N ILE A 147 2.71 -14.09 16.69
CA ILE A 147 1.82 -12.92 16.66
C ILE A 147 0.38 -13.43 16.59
N GLY A 148 -0.28 -13.50 17.75
CA GLY A 148 -1.66 -13.98 17.90
C GLY A 148 -1.89 -14.91 19.09
N LYS A 149 -0.84 -15.35 19.79
CA LYS A 149 -1.00 -15.99 21.10
C LYS A 149 -1.11 -14.91 22.17
N THR A 150 -2.32 -14.35 22.30
CA THR A 150 -2.75 -13.71 23.54
C THR A 150 -2.88 -14.81 24.60
N VAL A 151 -2.30 -14.60 25.78
CA VAL A 151 -2.46 -15.45 26.98
C VAL A 151 -3.93 -15.50 27.37
#